data_AF-A0A917ASU5-F1
#
_entry.id   AF-A0A917ASU5-F1
#
_cell.length_a   1.000
_cell.length_b   1.000
_cell.length_c   1.000
_cell.angle_alpha   90.00
_cell.angle_beta   90.00
_cell.angle_gamma   90.00
#
_symmetry.space_group_name_H-M   'P 1'
#
loop_
_entity.id
_entity.type
_entity.pdbx_description
1 polymer ?
#
loop_
_entity_poly.entity_id
_entity_poly.type
_entity_poly.pdbx_seq_one_letter_code
_entity_poly.pdbx_strand_id
1 'polypeptide(L)'
;MDSTPPGAPTSRENSAPEEAGSEKTQILPPITDEDDAETAPKLSLPKPPPPETRPERDWVGLADEEKTEDPDSEDAETEGVETEGAPEAPADKPASEEPGPVPPPPAQRERSARDQRPLPWDPDAPRAGRVRPDADADRRREIILEKASAIEAATAASPDASPDEAGDEEDDLYTYIPPYSLPSRDPDPPAQKSDFHRQIFVSIGAVASFITMLWMFGAFGQQAILGGGALDELLEGWYSGEQALLSPDANFFWLWPVVVSAIIAHTVFQWQSTQKSTPRQQRSGWRIGLASLLMLVWTAAVYAELLTVAVLAALATALALMDAVRQLNFHTARSSTERRLTDATAGLFAGWALVLAMASVSVWLTAVGIRIPGVPALPWALIGLLLCIWVGAFYSMTERGRITIAMGLGWGMFWLIFPRLLSDLTSVGVAIGAAMGAFIVILATESRRHRINHAERRAAMGRPVEDII
;
A
#
# COMPACT_ATOMS: atom_id res chain seq x y z
N MET A 1 34.92 -68.34 49.74
CA MET A 1 33.67 -67.60 49.55
C MET A 1 33.35 -67.65 48.05
N ASP A 2 33.06 -68.80 47.45
CA ASP A 2 31.96 -69.76 47.73
C ASP A 2 30.63 -69.22 47.16
N SER A 3 29.91 -69.87 46.24
CA SER A 3 30.16 -71.16 45.58
C SER A 3 29.48 -71.27 44.19
N THR A 4 30.08 -72.10 43.34
CA THR A 4 29.57 -72.76 42.10
C THR A 4 28.39 -73.73 42.39
N PRO A 5 27.83 -74.56 41.46
CA PRO A 5 28.00 -74.71 39.99
C PRO A 5 26.62 -74.85 39.21
N PRO A 6 26.35 -75.84 38.32
CA PRO A 6 26.49 -75.73 36.84
C PRO A 6 25.23 -76.17 36.03
N GLY A 7 25.32 -76.21 34.69
CA GLY A 7 24.53 -77.17 33.88
C GLY A 7 24.10 -76.72 32.47
N ALA A 8 24.61 -77.41 31.45
CA ALA A 8 24.00 -77.52 30.10
C ALA A 8 23.38 -78.95 29.98
N PRO A 9 22.99 -79.51 28.81
CA PRO A 9 22.83 -78.98 27.44
C PRO A 9 21.55 -79.49 26.71
N THR A 10 21.43 -79.30 25.37
CA THR A 10 20.78 -80.16 24.32
C THR A 10 19.35 -80.75 24.51
N SER A 11 18.52 -81.10 23.52
CA SER A 11 18.37 -80.98 22.05
C SER A 11 17.37 -82.07 21.64
N ARG A 12 16.33 -81.77 20.83
CA ARG A 12 15.46 -82.73 20.07
C ARG A 12 14.69 -83.80 20.91
N GLU A 13 13.49 -84.27 20.55
CA GLU A 13 13.13 -84.96 19.31
C GLU A 13 11.60 -85.06 19.08
N ASN A 14 11.22 -85.19 17.80
CA ASN A 14 10.13 -85.99 17.21
C ASN A 14 8.89 -86.42 18.04
N SER A 15 7.70 -86.24 17.46
CA SER A 15 6.97 -87.33 16.75
C SER A 15 5.64 -86.87 16.14
N ALA A 16 5.39 -87.22 14.88
CA ALA A 16 4.06 -87.31 14.26
C ALA A 16 3.52 -88.74 14.42
N PRO A 17 2.21 -89.01 14.16
CA PRO A 17 1.68 -89.15 12.79
C PRO A 17 0.40 -88.27 12.61
N GLU A 18 -0.60 -88.47 11.73
CA GLU A 18 -0.99 -89.60 10.85
C GLU A 18 -1.84 -89.17 9.61
N GLU A 19 -2.68 -90.09 9.14
CA GLU A 19 -3.46 -90.17 7.88
C GLU A 19 -4.94 -89.69 8.00
N ALA A 20 -5.74 -89.42 6.95
CA ALA A 20 -5.50 -89.20 5.51
C ALA A 20 -6.75 -88.58 4.80
N GLY A 21 -6.52 -87.89 3.68
CA GLY A 21 -7.40 -87.85 2.48
C GLY A 21 -8.75 -87.10 2.50
N SER A 22 -8.83 -85.95 1.79
CA SER A 22 -9.65 -85.80 0.56
C SER A 22 -9.57 -84.37 -0.04
N GLU A 23 -9.97 -84.25 -1.30
CA GLU A 23 -9.94 -83.09 -2.20
C GLU A 23 -10.72 -81.82 -1.77
N LYS A 24 -10.29 -80.68 -2.36
CA LYS A 24 -11.04 -79.42 -2.63
C LYS A 24 -11.55 -78.58 -1.44
N THR A 25 -10.87 -77.46 -1.18
CA THR A 25 -11.31 -76.07 -1.54
C THR A 25 -10.30 -75.06 -0.99
N GLN A 26 -9.97 -73.99 -1.74
CA GLN A 26 -9.00 -72.98 -1.30
C GLN A 26 -9.57 -72.01 -0.24
N ILE A 27 -8.93 -72.01 0.93
CA ILE A 27 -8.70 -70.92 1.89
C ILE A 27 -9.58 -69.65 1.76
N LEU A 28 -10.62 -69.60 2.59
CA LEU A 28 -10.81 -68.57 3.64
C LEU A 28 -11.41 -69.34 4.85
N PRO A 29 -11.06 -69.05 6.11
CA PRO A 29 -11.82 -68.05 6.88
C PRO A 29 -10.94 -67.39 8.02
N PRO A 30 -11.45 -66.88 9.17
CA PRO A 30 -11.87 -65.47 9.22
C PRO A 30 -11.44 -64.68 10.49
N ILE A 31 -11.52 -63.35 10.36
CA ILE A 31 -12.20 -62.39 11.25
C ILE A 31 -12.30 -62.70 12.76
N THR A 32 -11.65 -61.82 13.53
CA THR A 32 -12.31 -60.98 14.56
C THR A 32 -11.98 -59.53 14.16
N ASP A 33 -12.93 -58.65 13.82
CA ASP A 33 -13.82 -57.88 14.73
C ASP A 33 -12.98 -56.96 15.65
N GLU A 34 -13.13 -55.63 15.82
CA GLU A 34 -13.89 -54.49 15.22
C GLU A 34 -12.85 -53.32 15.09
N ASP A 35 -13.03 -52.13 14.49
CA ASP A 35 -14.17 -51.33 14.00
C ASP A 35 -13.69 -50.38 12.85
N ASP A 36 -14.59 -49.63 12.20
CA ASP A 36 -14.43 -48.76 11.03
C ASP A 36 -13.80 -47.35 11.29
N ALA A 37 -12.95 -46.87 10.36
CA ALA A 37 -12.68 -45.42 10.15
C ALA A 37 -12.16 -45.12 8.73
N GLU A 38 -13.08 -45.31 7.79
CA GLU A 38 -13.16 -44.85 6.40
C GLU A 38 -12.18 -43.75 5.90
N THR A 39 -11.55 -44.07 4.78
CA THR A 39 -11.11 -43.21 3.66
C THR A 39 -11.44 -41.70 3.74
N ALA A 40 -10.46 -40.87 4.11
CA ALA A 40 -10.57 -39.41 3.91
C ALA A 40 -10.52 -39.04 2.41
N PRO A 41 -11.52 -38.33 1.85
CA PRO A 41 -11.52 -37.98 0.43
C PRO A 41 -10.47 -36.90 0.12
N LYS A 42 -9.59 -37.19 -0.82
CA LYS A 42 -8.74 -36.15 -1.44
C LYS A 42 -9.65 -35.19 -2.21
N LEU A 43 -9.77 -33.95 -1.74
CA LEU A 43 -10.57 -32.92 -2.39
C LEU A 43 -9.86 -32.41 -3.66
N SER A 44 -9.83 -33.22 -4.71
CA SER A 44 -9.36 -32.84 -6.04
C SER A 44 -10.44 -32.01 -6.73
N LEU A 45 -10.11 -30.77 -7.07
CA LEU A 45 -11.00 -29.89 -7.84
C LEU A 45 -11.19 -30.44 -9.26
N PRO A 46 -12.41 -30.34 -9.84
CA PRO A 46 -12.67 -30.89 -11.17
C PRO A 46 -11.91 -30.10 -12.25
N LYS A 47 -11.17 -30.84 -13.08
CA LYS A 47 -10.41 -30.30 -14.22
C LYS A 47 -11.35 -29.54 -15.19
N PRO A 48 -11.02 -28.31 -15.62
CA PRO A 48 -11.80 -27.60 -16.61
C PRO A 48 -11.73 -28.29 -17.99
N PRO A 49 -12.82 -28.23 -18.80
CA PRO A 49 -12.84 -28.85 -20.12
C PRO A 49 -11.93 -28.11 -21.13
N PRO A 50 -11.39 -28.81 -22.15
CA PRO A 50 -10.49 -28.22 -23.16
C PRO A 50 -11.11 -27.01 -23.89
N PRO A 51 -10.31 -26.05 -24.37
CA PRO A 51 -10.79 -24.83 -25.01
C PRO A 51 -11.71 -25.11 -26.23
N GLU A 52 -11.45 -26.19 -26.97
CA GLU A 52 -12.22 -26.66 -28.13
C GLU A 52 -13.67 -27.08 -27.82
N THR A 53 -14.04 -27.23 -26.54
CA THR A 53 -15.36 -27.68 -26.10
C THR A 53 -16.18 -26.61 -25.38
N ARG A 54 -15.68 -25.36 -25.35
CA ARG A 54 -16.39 -24.22 -24.76
C ARG A 54 -17.32 -23.60 -25.83
N PRO A 55 -18.62 -23.39 -25.55
CA PRO A 55 -19.49 -22.70 -26.50
C PRO A 55 -19.01 -21.27 -26.72
N GLU A 56 -19.03 -20.81 -27.97
CA GLU A 56 -18.79 -19.41 -28.33
C GLU A 56 -19.75 -18.51 -27.55
N ARG A 57 -19.23 -17.38 -27.08
CA ARG A 57 -20.01 -16.37 -26.37
C ARG A 57 -20.06 -15.12 -27.22
N ASP A 58 -21.19 -14.92 -27.88
CA ASP A 58 -21.56 -13.63 -28.46
C ASP A 58 -21.56 -12.58 -27.35
N TRP A 59 -20.65 -11.61 -27.46
CA TRP A 59 -20.56 -10.44 -26.59
C TRP A 59 -20.83 -9.15 -27.38
N VAL A 60 -22.01 -9.10 -28.00
CA VAL A 60 -22.62 -7.84 -28.49
C VAL A 60 -24.09 -7.89 -28.09
N GLY A 61 -24.54 -6.94 -27.27
CA GLY A 61 -25.91 -6.97 -26.72
C GLY A 61 -26.15 -6.02 -25.56
N LEU A 62 -25.70 -4.76 -25.67
CA LEU A 62 -26.12 -3.65 -24.81
C LEU A 62 -26.04 -2.32 -25.57
N ALA A 63 -26.75 -2.27 -26.71
CA ALA A 63 -27.20 -1.05 -27.35
C ALA A 63 -28.53 -1.37 -28.06
N ASP A 64 -29.49 -0.45 -27.95
CA ASP A 64 -30.73 -0.35 -28.72
C ASP A 64 -31.73 -1.51 -28.66
N GLU A 65 -32.69 -1.43 -27.71
CA GLU A 65 -34.02 -2.05 -27.88
C GLU A 65 -35.12 -1.34 -27.05
N GLU A 66 -35.50 -0.10 -27.43
CA GLU A 66 -36.82 0.45 -27.09
C GLU A 66 -37.34 1.47 -28.14
N LYS A 67 -37.66 0.99 -29.35
CA LYS A 67 -38.88 1.39 -30.09
C LYS A 67 -39.06 0.62 -31.40
N THR A 68 -40.12 -0.17 -31.47
CA THR A 68 -40.76 -0.64 -32.70
C THR A 68 -41.92 0.29 -33.08
N GLU A 69 -42.01 0.70 -34.35
CA GLU A 69 -43.21 0.54 -35.21
C GLU A 69 -43.00 1.19 -36.60
N ASP A 70 -42.63 0.34 -37.57
CA ASP A 70 -43.22 0.20 -38.93
C ASP A 70 -43.09 1.34 -40.00
N PRO A 71 -43.33 1.04 -41.31
CA PRO A 71 -42.32 1.34 -42.35
C PRO A 71 -42.85 2.14 -43.55
N ASP A 72 -41.99 2.43 -44.54
CA ASP A 72 -42.24 2.27 -46.00
C ASP A 72 -41.18 2.97 -46.89
N SER A 73 -41.09 2.54 -48.16
CA SER A 73 -40.40 3.17 -49.32
C SER A 73 -38.87 3.36 -49.23
N GLU A 74 -38.04 2.66 -50.01
CA GLU A 74 -37.81 2.70 -51.49
C GLU A 74 -36.67 3.67 -51.89
N ASP A 75 -35.94 3.27 -52.94
CA ASP A 75 -34.99 4.04 -53.76
C ASP A 75 -33.70 4.60 -53.11
N ALA A 76 -32.57 4.79 -53.77
CA ALA A 76 -31.93 4.28 -55.01
C ALA A 76 -30.60 5.07 -55.18
N GLU A 77 -29.63 4.52 -55.91
CA GLU A 77 -28.61 5.24 -56.74
C GLU A 77 -27.58 6.18 -56.04
N THR A 78 -26.26 5.92 -56.12
CA THR A 78 -25.27 6.45 -57.13
C THR A 78 -25.36 7.98 -57.32
N GLU A 79 -24.30 8.80 -57.27
CA GLU A 79 -22.93 8.77 -57.83
C GLU A 79 -21.97 9.59 -56.88
N GLY A 80 -20.65 9.79 -57.05
CA GLY A 80 -19.66 9.44 -58.08
C GLY A 80 -18.83 10.66 -58.53
N VAL A 81 -17.50 10.62 -58.34
CA VAL A 81 -16.44 11.48 -58.97
C VAL A 81 -16.52 13.01 -58.61
N GLU A 82 -15.50 13.89 -58.62
CA GLU A 82 -14.22 14.02 -59.36
C GLU A 82 -13.01 14.51 -58.53
N THR A 83 -11.88 14.68 -59.22
CA THR A 83 -10.50 14.90 -58.70
C THR A 83 -9.90 16.21 -59.26
N GLU A 84 -8.61 16.46 -59.02
CA GLU A 84 -7.81 17.63 -59.47
C GLU A 84 -8.07 18.94 -58.68
N GLY A 85 -7.09 19.82 -58.45
CA GLY A 85 -5.65 19.79 -58.74
C GLY A 85 -4.97 21.06 -58.19
N ALA A 86 -3.70 21.00 -57.83
CA ALA A 86 -2.96 22.17 -57.34
C ALA A 86 -2.55 23.11 -58.50
N PRO A 87 -2.36 24.41 -58.21
CA PRO A 87 -1.15 25.06 -58.69
C PRO A 87 -0.44 25.97 -57.67
N GLU A 88 0.80 26.31 -58.01
CA GLU A 88 1.81 26.98 -57.18
C GLU A 88 1.75 28.53 -57.28
N ALA A 89 2.51 29.23 -56.43
CA ALA A 89 2.43 30.67 -56.16
C ALA A 89 2.90 31.61 -57.30
N PRO A 90 2.68 32.94 -57.14
CA PRO A 90 3.85 33.81 -57.16
C PRO A 90 3.89 34.94 -56.10
N ALA A 91 5.11 35.42 -55.89
CA ALA A 91 5.61 36.42 -54.93
C ALA A 91 4.95 37.83 -54.94
N ASP A 92 5.04 38.58 -53.82
CA ASP A 92 6.10 39.60 -53.64
C ASP A 92 6.28 40.07 -52.16
N LYS A 93 7.53 40.45 -51.87
CA LYS A 93 8.21 41.19 -50.76
C LYS A 93 7.58 41.54 -49.38
N PRO A 94 8.44 41.76 -48.36
CA PRO A 94 8.04 41.74 -46.95
C PRO A 94 7.56 43.09 -46.39
N ALA A 95 6.55 43.04 -45.53
CA ALA A 95 6.12 44.15 -44.69
C ALA A 95 6.07 43.72 -43.21
N SER A 96 6.92 44.35 -42.40
CA SER A 96 6.80 44.54 -40.95
C SER A 96 6.26 43.38 -40.10
N GLU A 97 7.16 42.67 -39.42
CA GLU A 97 6.87 42.11 -38.09
C GLU A 97 6.45 43.26 -37.16
N GLU A 98 5.20 43.25 -36.67
CA GLU A 98 4.82 44.10 -35.53
C GLU A 98 5.24 43.39 -34.22
N PRO A 99 6.11 44.01 -33.40
CA PRO A 99 6.41 43.47 -32.07
C PRO A 99 5.22 43.67 -31.14
N GLY A 100 4.85 42.63 -30.39
CA GLY A 100 3.95 42.77 -29.24
C GLY A 100 4.45 43.86 -28.29
N PRO A 101 3.56 44.63 -27.63
CA PRO A 101 3.84 45.99 -27.21
C PRO A 101 4.99 46.10 -26.22
N VAL A 102 6.06 46.75 -26.69
CA VAL A 102 7.19 47.23 -25.87
C VAL A 102 6.65 48.20 -24.80
N PRO A 103 7.06 48.09 -23.52
CA PRO A 103 6.63 49.04 -22.50
C PRO A 103 7.10 50.46 -22.85
N PRO A 104 6.26 51.49 -22.63
CA PRO A 104 6.59 52.86 -23.02
C PRO A 104 7.82 53.39 -22.25
N PRO A 105 8.59 54.32 -22.86
CA PRO A 105 9.72 54.96 -22.21
C PRO A 105 9.26 55.73 -20.94
N PRO A 106 10.15 55.98 -19.97
CA PRO A 106 9.78 56.48 -18.65
C PRO A 106 9.44 57.99 -18.66
N ALA A 107 8.28 58.31 -19.21
CA ALA A 107 7.67 59.64 -19.15
C ALA A 107 6.23 59.52 -18.66
N GLN A 108 5.94 60.19 -17.55
CA GLN A 108 4.58 60.54 -17.10
C GLN A 108 3.60 59.36 -16.87
N ARG A 109 3.98 58.41 -16.00
CA ARG A 109 2.96 57.82 -15.11
C ARG A 109 2.55 58.89 -14.11
N GLU A 110 1.29 59.30 -14.14
CA GLU A 110 0.72 60.19 -13.12
C GLU A 110 0.91 59.59 -11.73
N ARG A 111 1.59 60.31 -10.83
CA ARG A 111 1.79 59.85 -9.46
C ARG A 111 0.46 59.87 -8.72
N SER A 112 0.01 58.69 -8.27
CA SER A 112 -1.13 58.58 -7.38
C SER A 112 -0.90 59.39 -6.10
N ALA A 113 -1.97 59.97 -5.54
CA ALA A 113 -1.90 61.00 -4.50
C ALA A 113 -1.23 60.59 -3.16
N ARG A 114 -0.80 59.32 -3.01
CA ARG A 114 -0.01 58.85 -1.86
C ARG A 114 1.51 58.97 -2.04
N ASP A 115 2.00 59.18 -3.26
CA ASP A 115 3.44 59.03 -3.61
C ASP A 115 4.14 60.34 -4.02
N GLN A 116 3.71 61.46 -3.42
CA GLN A 116 4.30 62.80 -3.60
C GLN A 116 5.26 63.17 -2.45
N ARG A 117 6.15 62.27 -2.04
CA ARG A 117 7.25 62.62 -1.12
C ARG A 117 8.46 63.12 -1.92
N PRO A 118 9.05 64.29 -1.58
CA PRO A 118 10.24 64.79 -2.28
C PRO A 118 11.38 63.78 -2.21
N LEU A 119 12.12 63.62 -3.32
CA LEU A 119 13.29 62.76 -3.35
C LEU A 119 14.48 63.45 -2.65
N PRO A 120 15.41 62.71 -2.00
CA PRO A 120 16.41 63.30 -1.10
C PRO A 120 17.43 64.27 -1.72
N TRP A 121 17.46 64.38 -3.04
CA TRP A 121 18.43 65.18 -3.82
C TRP A 121 17.75 66.18 -4.77
N ASP A 122 16.45 66.43 -4.59
CA ASP A 122 15.70 67.40 -5.38
C ASP A 122 16.10 68.85 -4.99
N PRO A 123 16.68 69.66 -5.90
CA PRO A 123 17.25 70.97 -5.58
C PRO A 123 16.20 72.02 -5.17
N ASP A 124 14.94 71.84 -5.59
CA ASP A 124 13.82 72.75 -5.28
C ASP A 124 12.96 72.25 -4.10
N ALA A 125 13.34 71.13 -3.46
CA ALA A 125 12.66 70.65 -2.27
C ALA A 125 12.71 71.71 -1.14
N PRO A 126 11.57 72.06 -0.51
CA PRO A 126 11.54 73.04 0.56
C PRO A 126 12.40 72.54 1.72
N ARG A 127 13.57 73.18 1.92
CA ARG A 127 14.48 72.88 3.03
C ARG A 127 13.67 72.85 4.32
N ALA A 128 13.60 71.67 4.96
CA ALA A 128 12.72 71.43 6.09
C ALA A 128 12.96 72.46 7.20
N GLY A 129 12.12 73.50 7.22
CA GLY A 129 12.05 74.45 8.33
C GLY A 129 11.75 73.66 9.58
N ARG A 130 12.48 73.94 10.67
CA ARG A 130 12.35 73.22 11.95
C ARG A 130 10.87 73.06 12.29
N VAL A 131 10.38 71.82 12.22
CA VAL A 131 8.99 71.49 12.53
C VAL A 131 8.71 71.98 13.94
N ARG A 132 7.62 72.74 14.11
CA ARG A 132 7.25 73.28 15.42
C ARG A 132 6.99 72.11 16.36
N PRO A 133 7.61 72.05 17.55
CA PRO A 133 7.48 70.92 18.47
C PRO A 133 6.03 70.55 18.81
N ASP A 134 5.12 71.53 18.78
CA ASP A 134 3.71 71.37 19.12
C ASP A 134 2.97 70.43 18.14
N ALA A 135 3.30 70.45 16.84
CA ALA A 135 2.63 69.63 15.84
C ALA A 135 2.92 68.12 16.00
N ASP A 136 4.13 67.77 16.45
CA ASP A 136 4.47 66.39 16.81
C ASP A 136 3.85 65.97 18.15
N ALA A 137 3.58 66.91 19.06
CA ALA A 137 2.89 66.63 20.31
C ALA A 137 1.40 66.33 20.07
N ASP A 138 0.73 67.11 19.22
CA ASP A 138 -0.68 66.90 18.88
C ASP A 138 -0.90 65.62 18.08
N ARG A 139 -0.02 65.31 17.11
CA ARG A 139 -0.05 64.03 16.40
C ARG A 139 0.18 62.82 17.32
N ARG A 140 1.02 62.96 18.36
CA ARG A 140 1.17 61.92 19.40
C ARG A 140 -0.10 61.79 20.24
N ARG A 141 -0.78 62.88 20.57
CA ARG A 141 -2.08 62.87 21.27
C ARG A 141 -3.15 62.17 20.45
N GLU A 142 -3.25 62.45 19.14
CA GLU A 142 -4.16 61.76 18.23
C GLU A 142 -3.91 60.24 18.22
N ILE A 143 -2.65 59.80 18.06
CA ILE A 143 -2.30 58.37 18.08
C ILE A 143 -2.59 57.72 19.45
N ILE A 144 -2.43 58.46 20.56
CA ILE A 144 -2.76 57.98 21.91
C ILE A 144 -4.28 57.86 22.08
N LEU A 145 -5.06 58.82 21.58
CA LEU A 145 -6.53 58.81 21.63
C LEU A 145 -7.12 57.72 20.72
N GLU A 146 -6.58 57.54 19.51
CA GLU A 146 -6.95 56.45 18.60
C GLU A 146 -6.72 55.09 19.28
N LYS A 147 -5.54 54.87 19.86
CA LYS A 147 -5.23 53.65 20.64
C LYS A 147 -6.10 53.48 21.87
N ALA A 148 -6.40 54.55 22.61
CA ALA A 148 -7.30 54.50 23.76
C ALA A 148 -8.72 54.09 23.33
N SER A 149 -9.24 54.68 22.26
CA SER A 149 -10.56 54.36 21.71
C SER A 149 -10.65 52.92 21.18
N ALA A 150 -9.56 52.37 20.62
CA ALA A 150 -9.49 50.98 20.21
C ALA A 150 -9.48 50.01 21.41
N ILE A 151 -8.81 50.36 22.51
CA ILE A 151 -8.83 49.59 23.75
C ILE A 151 -10.21 49.66 24.41
N GLU A 152 -10.86 50.83 24.45
CA GLU A 152 -12.24 50.97 24.94
C GLU A 152 -13.24 50.18 24.08
N ALA A 153 -13.09 50.19 22.75
CA ALA A 153 -13.92 49.40 21.85
C ALA A 153 -13.75 47.89 22.05
N ALA A 154 -12.51 47.41 22.23
CA ALA A 154 -12.24 46.00 22.55
C ALA A 154 -12.80 45.61 23.93
N THR A 155 -12.66 46.49 24.93
CA THR A 155 -13.17 46.27 26.30
C THR A 155 -14.70 46.29 26.35
N ALA A 156 -15.35 47.10 25.51
CA ALA A 156 -16.81 47.20 25.43
C ALA A 156 -17.46 46.07 24.62
N ALA A 157 -16.70 45.37 23.76
CA ALA A 157 -17.21 44.31 22.88
C ALA A 157 -17.50 42.99 23.62
N SER A 158 -16.77 42.69 24.72
CA SER A 158 -16.94 41.46 25.50
C SER A 158 -17.01 41.73 27.01
N PRO A 159 -18.20 42.02 27.56
CA PRO A 159 -18.41 42.10 29.01
C PRO A 159 -18.47 40.74 29.72
N ASP A 160 -18.74 39.66 28.97
CA ASP A 160 -19.00 38.30 29.49
C ASP A 160 -17.91 37.27 29.15
N ALA A 161 -16.89 37.63 28.36
CA ALA A 161 -15.73 36.75 28.15
C ALA A 161 -14.85 36.81 29.39
N SER A 162 -14.58 35.65 30.02
CA SER A 162 -13.64 35.62 31.12
C SER A 162 -12.22 35.99 30.63
N PRO A 163 -11.37 36.65 31.44
CA PRO A 163 -10.00 36.96 31.04
C PRO A 163 -9.16 35.73 30.69
N ASP A 164 -9.56 34.57 31.19
CA ASP A 164 -8.94 33.27 30.92
C ASP A 164 -9.31 32.77 29.51
N GLU A 165 -10.60 32.79 29.11
CA GLU A 165 -11.06 32.33 27.78
C GLU A 165 -10.45 33.13 26.61
N ALA A 166 -10.28 34.44 26.75
CA ALA A 166 -9.70 35.28 25.70
C ALA A 166 -8.17 35.09 25.55
N GLY A 167 -7.49 34.66 26.62
CA GLY A 167 -6.09 34.27 26.56
C GLY A 167 -5.91 32.89 25.92
N ASP A 168 -6.77 31.94 26.30
CA ASP A 168 -6.77 30.57 25.75
C ASP A 168 -6.99 30.57 24.23
N GLU A 169 -7.92 31.38 23.69
CA GLU A 169 -8.14 31.50 22.23
C GLU A 169 -6.93 32.08 21.46
N GLU A 170 -6.17 33.03 22.02
CA GLU A 170 -5.00 33.60 21.36
C GLU A 170 -3.78 32.66 21.44
N ASP A 171 -3.58 31.95 22.56
CA ASP A 171 -2.51 30.96 22.71
C ASP A 171 -2.78 29.66 21.90
N ASP A 172 -4.03 29.22 21.76
CA ASP A 172 -4.39 28.07 20.92
C ASP A 172 -4.09 28.33 19.43
N LEU A 173 -4.29 29.57 18.96
CA LEU A 173 -4.05 29.96 17.57
C LEU A 173 -2.58 29.75 17.12
N TYR A 174 -1.62 29.82 18.06
CA TYR A 174 -0.19 29.54 17.81
C TYR A 174 0.23 28.12 18.25
N THR A 175 -0.58 27.42 19.03
CA THR A 175 -0.25 26.11 19.60
C THR A 175 -0.59 24.97 18.65
N TYR A 176 0.37 24.61 17.79
CA TYR A 176 0.23 23.44 16.92
C TYR A 176 0.20 22.11 17.70
N ILE A 177 -1.00 21.58 17.91
CA ILE A 177 -1.22 20.21 18.38
C ILE A 177 -1.10 19.25 17.17
N PRO A 178 -0.10 18.36 17.12
CA PRO A 178 0.05 17.44 16.00
C PRO A 178 -1.02 16.34 16.03
N PRO A 179 -1.59 15.92 14.88
CA PRO A 179 -2.63 14.88 14.78
C PRO A 179 -2.04 13.45 14.90
N TYR A 180 -0.94 13.30 15.65
CA TYR A 180 -0.23 12.04 15.89
C TYR A 180 0.52 12.13 17.22
N SER A 181 0.78 10.97 17.84
CA SER A 181 1.51 10.86 19.10
C SER A 181 2.90 11.52 19.01
N LEU A 182 3.27 12.37 19.97
CA LEU A 182 4.63 12.91 20.02
C LEU A 182 5.64 11.82 20.47
N PRO A 183 6.88 11.80 19.93
CA PRO A 183 7.90 10.84 20.38
C PRO A 183 8.13 10.98 21.88
N SER A 184 8.02 9.88 22.63
CA SER A 184 8.20 9.92 24.08
C SER A 184 9.62 10.36 24.44
N ARG A 185 9.74 11.25 25.43
CA ARG A 185 11.03 11.77 25.91
C ARG A 185 11.59 10.97 27.10
N ASP A 186 10.81 10.03 27.62
CA ASP A 186 11.19 9.18 28.75
C ASP A 186 12.41 8.29 28.41
N PRO A 187 13.31 8.03 29.36
CA PRO A 187 14.41 7.09 29.14
C PRO A 187 13.86 5.71 28.79
N ASP A 188 14.58 4.97 27.92
CA ASP A 188 14.18 3.60 27.58
C ASP A 188 14.21 2.71 28.84
N PRO A 189 13.27 1.77 28.98
CA PRO A 189 13.25 0.85 30.10
C PRO A 189 14.51 -0.02 30.11
N PRO A 190 14.91 -0.57 31.27
CA PRO A 190 16.04 -1.49 31.35
C PRO A 190 15.78 -2.73 30.49
N ALA A 191 16.82 -3.21 29.80
CA ALA A 191 16.71 -4.35 28.90
C ALA A 191 16.30 -5.63 29.64
N GLN A 192 15.29 -6.31 29.09
CA GLN A 192 14.67 -7.51 29.65
C GLN A 192 15.08 -8.75 28.86
N LYS A 193 14.92 -9.95 29.45
CA LYS A 193 15.14 -11.23 28.73
C LYS A 193 14.22 -11.40 27.52
N SER A 194 13.02 -10.82 27.58
CA SER A 194 12.06 -10.76 26.46
C SER A 194 12.59 -9.98 25.25
N ASP A 195 13.45 -8.98 25.46
CA ASP A 195 14.10 -8.24 24.36
C ASP A 195 15.03 -9.13 23.55
N PHE A 196 15.80 -9.96 24.25
CA PHE A 196 16.72 -10.92 23.63
C PHE A 196 15.98 -12.02 22.86
N HIS A 197 14.89 -12.55 23.42
CA HIS A 197 14.04 -13.51 22.71
C HIS A 197 13.41 -12.89 21.45
N ARG A 198 12.97 -11.63 21.51
CA ARG A 198 12.47 -10.88 20.34
C ARG A 198 13.55 -10.72 19.27
N GLN A 199 14.77 -10.34 19.67
CA GLN A 199 15.90 -10.17 18.74
C GLN A 199 16.25 -11.49 18.03
N ILE A 200 16.27 -12.61 18.76
CA ILE A 200 16.44 -13.95 18.16
C ILE A 200 15.29 -14.24 17.18
N PHE A 201 14.04 -14.04 17.59
CA PHE A 201 12.87 -14.33 16.76
C PHE A 201 12.84 -13.53 15.45
N VAL A 202 13.14 -12.22 15.51
CA VAL A 202 13.27 -11.36 14.32
C VAL A 202 14.47 -11.79 13.46
N SER A 203 15.57 -12.22 14.06
CA SER A 203 16.73 -12.73 13.32
C SER A 203 16.41 -14.04 12.58
N ILE A 204 15.66 -14.95 13.22
CA ILE A 204 15.15 -16.17 12.57
C ILE A 204 14.20 -15.82 11.42
N GLY A 205 13.30 -14.85 11.61
CA GLY A 205 12.44 -14.31 10.56
C GLY A 205 13.23 -13.75 9.36
N ALA A 206 14.31 -13.00 9.62
CA ALA A 206 15.17 -12.46 8.57
C ALA A 206 15.95 -13.54 7.82
N VAL A 207 16.43 -14.59 8.51
CA VAL A 207 17.03 -15.78 7.87
C VAL A 207 15.99 -16.52 7.03
N ALA A 208 14.76 -16.70 7.52
CA ALA A 208 13.67 -17.28 6.75
C ALA A 208 13.34 -16.47 5.48
N SER A 209 13.30 -15.14 5.59
CA SER A 209 13.12 -14.22 4.45
C SER A 209 14.28 -14.25 3.46
N PHE A 210 15.52 -14.47 3.92
CA PHE A 210 16.66 -14.68 3.04
C PHE A 210 16.56 -16.03 2.30
N ILE A 211 16.09 -17.09 2.98
CA ILE A 211 15.82 -18.39 2.39
C ILE A 211 14.73 -18.29 1.30
N THR A 212 13.65 -17.54 1.51
CA THR A 212 12.62 -17.36 0.45
C THR A 212 13.18 -16.66 -0.77
N MET A 213 14.02 -15.63 -0.59
CA MET A 213 14.67 -14.96 -1.72
C MET A 213 15.51 -15.94 -2.55
N LEU A 214 16.36 -16.75 -1.89
CA LEU A 214 17.14 -17.79 -2.57
C LEU A 214 16.24 -18.82 -3.27
N TRP A 215 15.13 -19.20 -2.64
CA TRP A 215 14.16 -20.13 -3.20
C TRP A 215 13.51 -19.61 -4.49
N MET A 216 13.07 -18.35 -4.49
CA MET A 216 12.46 -17.73 -5.67
C MET A 216 13.45 -17.55 -6.85
N PHE A 217 14.75 -17.50 -6.58
CA PHE A 217 15.81 -17.56 -7.60
C PHE A 217 16.21 -19.00 -8.00
N GLY A 218 15.51 -20.04 -7.51
CA GLY A 218 15.74 -21.44 -7.86
C GLY A 218 16.98 -22.08 -7.21
N ALA A 219 17.54 -21.47 -6.15
CA ALA A 219 18.79 -21.94 -5.52
C ALA A 219 18.72 -23.37 -4.93
N PHE A 220 17.52 -23.91 -4.73
CA PHE A 220 17.29 -25.27 -4.22
C PHE A 220 16.99 -26.30 -5.32
N GLY A 221 17.31 -25.99 -6.59
CA GLY A 221 17.12 -26.91 -7.72
C GLY A 221 15.67 -27.02 -8.21
N GLN A 222 14.78 -26.21 -7.65
CA GLN A 222 13.42 -26.00 -8.15
C GLN A 222 13.37 -24.78 -9.08
N GLN A 223 12.32 -24.68 -9.88
CA GLN A 223 12.21 -23.66 -10.92
C GLN A 223 12.05 -22.25 -10.32
N ALA A 224 12.73 -21.27 -10.92
CA ALA A 224 12.84 -19.92 -10.38
C ALA A 224 11.61 -19.07 -10.73
N ILE A 225 10.84 -18.68 -9.72
CA ILE A 225 9.72 -17.73 -9.88
C ILE A 225 10.24 -16.38 -10.40
N LEU A 226 11.42 -15.94 -9.94
CA LEU A 226 12.07 -14.72 -10.42
C LEU A 226 13.01 -15.04 -11.58
N GLY A 227 12.68 -14.52 -12.76
CA GLY A 227 13.50 -14.61 -13.96
C GLY A 227 13.48 -15.95 -14.70
N GLY A 228 12.67 -16.92 -14.27
CA GLY A 228 12.62 -18.27 -14.85
C GLY A 228 11.24 -18.74 -15.33
N GLY A 229 10.23 -17.87 -15.42
CA GLY A 229 8.87 -18.21 -15.87
C GLY A 229 8.12 -19.20 -14.98
N ALA A 230 8.68 -19.61 -13.84
CA ALA A 230 8.14 -20.70 -13.04
C ALA A 230 6.77 -20.42 -12.44
N LEU A 231 6.31 -19.16 -12.39
CA LEU A 231 4.98 -18.81 -11.90
C LEU A 231 3.85 -19.24 -12.85
N ASP A 232 4.19 -19.46 -14.13
CA ASP A 232 3.25 -19.90 -15.17
C ASP A 232 3.19 -21.43 -15.24
N GLU A 233 4.30 -22.11 -14.88
CA GLU A 233 4.41 -23.58 -14.84
C GLU A 233 4.02 -24.18 -13.48
N LEU A 234 4.38 -23.55 -12.36
CA LEU A 234 3.82 -23.91 -11.04
C LEU A 234 2.32 -23.61 -11.03
N LEU A 235 1.56 -24.48 -10.34
CA LEU A 235 0.16 -24.21 -10.04
C LEU A 235 -0.68 -23.91 -11.31
N GLU A 236 -0.38 -24.51 -12.46
CA GLU A 236 -1.13 -24.27 -13.72
C GLU A 236 -1.31 -22.76 -14.05
N GLY A 237 -0.36 -21.90 -13.65
CA GLY A 237 -0.43 -20.46 -13.82
C GLY A 237 -1.41 -19.72 -12.89
N TRP A 238 -1.84 -20.30 -11.74
CA TRP A 238 -2.79 -19.64 -10.83
C TRP A 238 -2.37 -18.21 -10.43
N TYR A 239 -1.07 -17.94 -10.30
CA TYR A 239 -0.53 -16.63 -9.96
C TYR A 239 0.03 -15.82 -11.15
N SER A 240 0.00 -16.34 -12.38
CA SER A 240 0.55 -15.65 -13.59
C SER A 240 -0.17 -14.33 -13.93
N GLY A 241 -1.40 -14.17 -13.44
CA GLY A 241 -2.31 -13.11 -13.89
C GLY A 241 -3.39 -13.61 -14.86
N GLU A 242 -3.29 -14.82 -15.39
CA GLU A 242 -4.24 -15.33 -16.39
C GLU A 242 -5.47 -15.98 -15.75
N GLN A 243 -5.32 -16.65 -14.61
CA GLN A 243 -6.38 -17.44 -14.00
C GLN A 243 -7.35 -16.63 -13.10
N ALA A 244 -6.88 -15.55 -12.45
CA ALA A 244 -7.65 -14.83 -11.44
C ALA A 244 -7.61 -13.30 -11.64
N LEU A 245 -8.78 -12.65 -11.62
CA LEU A 245 -8.97 -11.22 -11.94
C LEU A 245 -8.14 -10.25 -11.10
N LEU A 246 -7.79 -10.60 -9.85
CA LEU A 246 -6.94 -9.75 -9.00
C LEU A 246 -5.51 -10.28 -8.82
N SER A 247 -5.10 -11.30 -9.58
CA SER A 247 -3.68 -11.68 -9.63
C SER A 247 -2.91 -10.68 -10.50
N PRO A 248 -1.81 -10.09 -9.99
CA PRO A 248 -0.91 -9.27 -10.78
C PRO A 248 0.02 -10.13 -11.65
N ASP A 249 0.74 -9.46 -12.55
CA ASP A 249 1.82 -10.03 -13.36
C ASP A 249 2.96 -10.62 -12.51
N ALA A 250 3.69 -11.61 -13.03
CA ALA A 250 4.84 -12.22 -12.36
C ALA A 250 5.92 -11.21 -11.93
N ASN A 251 6.10 -10.09 -12.66
CA ASN A 251 7.05 -9.04 -12.30
C ASN A 251 6.70 -8.31 -10.98
N PHE A 252 5.48 -8.46 -10.46
CA PHE A 252 5.12 -8.05 -9.09
C PHE A 252 6.12 -8.54 -8.05
N PHE A 253 6.62 -9.76 -8.21
CA PHE A 253 7.52 -10.40 -7.26
C PHE A 253 8.95 -9.83 -7.28
N TRP A 254 9.35 -8.98 -8.24
CA TRP A 254 10.67 -8.33 -8.21
C TRP A 254 10.87 -7.38 -7.02
N LEU A 255 9.80 -6.99 -6.30
CA LEU A 255 9.93 -6.26 -5.04
C LEU A 255 10.40 -7.14 -3.86
N TRP A 256 10.32 -8.47 -3.99
CA TRP A 256 10.68 -9.44 -2.95
C TRP A 256 12.13 -9.26 -2.43
N PRO A 257 13.19 -9.25 -3.26
CA PRO A 257 14.55 -8.99 -2.78
C PRO A 257 14.71 -7.62 -2.09
N VAL A 258 13.93 -6.61 -2.48
CA VAL A 258 13.93 -5.29 -1.83
C VAL A 258 13.33 -5.37 -0.42
N VAL A 259 12.19 -6.06 -0.27
CA VAL A 259 11.55 -6.33 1.02
C VAL A 259 12.48 -7.13 1.94
N VAL A 260 13.09 -8.21 1.44
CA VAL A 260 14.03 -9.05 2.20
C VAL A 260 15.25 -8.24 2.65
N SER A 261 15.82 -7.41 1.77
CA SER A 261 16.92 -6.50 2.13
C SER A 261 16.53 -5.51 3.23
N ALA A 262 15.30 -4.97 3.16
CA ALA A 262 14.78 -4.05 4.17
C ALA A 262 14.53 -4.76 5.53
N ILE A 263 14.10 -6.03 5.53
CA ILE A 263 13.96 -6.87 6.72
C ILE A 263 15.33 -7.12 7.36
N ILE A 264 16.35 -7.49 6.57
CA ILE A 264 17.72 -7.70 7.06
C ILE A 264 18.27 -6.40 7.68
N ALA A 265 18.09 -5.26 7.01
CA ALA A 265 18.52 -3.95 7.53
C ALA A 265 17.81 -3.58 8.85
N HIS A 266 16.51 -3.86 8.96
CA HIS A 266 15.74 -3.68 10.20
C HIS A 266 16.26 -4.57 11.34
N THR A 267 16.56 -5.84 11.06
CA THR A 267 17.16 -6.77 12.04
C THR A 267 18.51 -6.27 12.53
N VAL A 268 19.43 -5.87 11.64
CA VAL A 268 20.73 -5.30 12.01
C VAL A 268 20.58 -4.04 12.86
N PHE A 269 19.59 -3.20 12.55
CA PHE A 269 19.26 -2.01 13.35
C PHE A 269 18.76 -2.37 14.76
N GLN A 270 17.94 -3.42 14.90
CA GLN A 270 17.41 -3.88 16.18
C GLN A 270 18.49 -4.42 17.15
N TRP A 271 19.62 -4.90 16.63
CA TRP A 271 20.75 -5.36 17.46
C TRP A 271 21.60 -4.23 18.06
N GLN A 272 21.44 -2.98 17.60
CA GLN A 272 22.17 -1.82 18.15
C GLN A 272 21.83 -1.60 19.62
N SER A 273 22.83 -1.23 20.43
CA SER A 273 22.69 -1.02 21.89
C SER A 273 21.57 -0.04 22.24
N THR A 274 21.45 1.05 21.47
CA THR A 274 20.43 2.11 21.62
C THR A 274 19.01 1.67 21.24
N GLN A 275 18.80 0.45 20.74
CA GLN A 275 17.50 -0.02 20.22
C GLN A 275 17.00 -1.30 20.91
N LYS A 276 17.77 -1.86 21.86
CA LYS A 276 17.47 -3.17 22.46
C LYS A 276 16.17 -3.17 23.27
N SER A 277 15.95 -2.16 24.09
CA SER A 277 14.82 -2.07 25.03
C SER A 277 13.80 -0.99 24.68
N THR A 278 13.93 -0.34 23.51
CA THR A 278 13.01 0.71 23.08
C THR A 278 11.58 0.16 22.93
N PRO A 279 10.54 0.74 23.59
CA PRO A 279 9.18 0.19 23.60
C PRO A 279 8.57 0.00 22.20
N ARG A 280 8.96 0.87 21.25
CA ARG A 280 8.60 0.80 19.84
C ARG A 280 9.05 -0.54 19.21
N GLN A 281 10.32 -0.91 19.39
CA GLN A 281 10.88 -2.19 18.92
C GLN A 281 10.27 -3.38 19.66
N GLN A 282 10.01 -3.26 20.97
CA GLN A 282 9.34 -4.29 21.77
C GLN A 282 7.98 -4.67 21.20
N ARG A 283 7.17 -3.70 20.75
CA ARG A 283 5.83 -3.96 20.21
C ARG A 283 5.84 -4.34 18.72
N SER A 284 6.62 -3.65 17.87
CA SER A 284 6.62 -3.93 16.42
C SER A 284 7.39 -5.22 16.05
N GLY A 285 8.50 -5.52 16.73
CA GLY A 285 9.44 -6.55 16.29
C GLY A 285 8.82 -7.95 16.17
N TRP A 286 8.02 -8.38 17.14
CA TRP A 286 7.33 -9.69 17.08
C TRP A 286 6.44 -9.84 15.83
N ARG A 287 5.80 -8.75 15.39
CA ARG A 287 4.88 -8.74 14.26
C ARG A 287 5.63 -8.78 12.93
N ILE A 288 6.73 -8.02 12.83
CA ILE A 288 7.63 -8.05 11.67
C ILE A 288 8.29 -9.43 11.55
N GLY A 289 8.75 -10.02 12.66
CA GLY A 289 9.30 -11.38 12.69
C GLY A 289 8.28 -12.43 12.28
N LEU A 290 7.03 -12.34 12.75
CA LEU A 290 5.95 -13.24 12.36
C LEU A 290 5.63 -13.13 10.86
N ALA A 291 5.50 -11.91 10.34
CA ALA A 291 5.31 -11.67 8.91
C ALA A 291 6.47 -12.25 8.07
N SER A 292 7.71 -12.12 8.54
CA SER A 292 8.91 -12.65 7.90
C SER A 292 8.96 -14.20 7.88
N LEU A 293 8.33 -14.86 8.86
CA LEU A 293 8.15 -16.32 8.87
C LEU A 293 6.98 -16.76 7.99
N LEU A 294 5.85 -16.05 8.03
CA LEU A 294 4.68 -16.33 7.19
C LEU A 294 4.99 -16.14 5.69
N MET A 295 5.92 -15.25 5.35
CA MET A 295 6.51 -15.11 4.01
C MET A 295 7.19 -16.41 3.53
N LEU A 296 7.87 -17.15 4.42
CA LEU A 296 8.41 -18.49 4.13
C LEU A 296 7.32 -19.55 4.04
N VAL A 297 6.31 -19.50 4.91
CA VAL A 297 5.15 -20.41 4.83
C VAL A 297 4.38 -20.22 3.52
N TRP A 298 4.19 -18.98 3.06
CA TRP A 298 3.57 -18.67 1.77
C TRP A 298 4.40 -19.23 0.61
N THR A 299 5.71 -19.00 0.62
CA THR A 299 6.63 -19.50 -0.43
C THR A 299 6.56 -21.02 -0.51
N ALA A 300 6.66 -21.71 0.63
CA ALA A 300 6.53 -23.15 0.71
C ALA A 300 5.16 -23.66 0.26
N ALA A 301 4.08 -22.95 0.60
CA ALA A 301 2.73 -23.32 0.18
C ALA A 301 2.53 -23.18 -1.34
N VAL A 302 3.14 -22.17 -1.98
CA VAL A 302 3.11 -22.01 -3.45
C VAL A 302 3.88 -23.14 -4.13
N TYR A 303 5.11 -23.45 -3.69
CA TYR A 303 5.90 -24.56 -4.22
C TYR A 303 5.32 -25.96 -3.92
N ALA A 304 4.49 -26.09 -2.88
CA ALA A 304 3.77 -27.33 -2.55
C ALA A 304 2.33 -27.37 -3.09
N GLU A 305 1.94 -26.39 -3.92
CA GLU A 305 0.61 -26.25 -4.54
C GLU A 305 -0.58 -26.12 -3.55
N LEU A 306 -0.30 -25.77 -2.29
CA LEU A 306 -1.27 -25.64 -1.21
C LEU A 306 -1.94 -24.26 -1.19
N LEU A 307 -2.81 -23.98 -2.17
CA LEU A 307 -3.50 -22.69 -2.31
C LEU A 307 -4.17 -22.18 -1.02
N THR A 308 -4.83 -23.06 -0.26
CA THR A 308 -5.47 -22.71 1.02
C THR A 308 -4.45 -22.27 2.09
N VAL A 309 -3.27 -22.89 2.13
CA VAL A 309 -2.20 -22.48 3.07
C VAL A 309 -1.58 -21.16 2.61
N ALA A 310 -1.40 -20.97 1.29
CA ALA A 310 -0.90 -19.72 0.73
C ALA A 310 -1.81 -18.52 1.06
N VAL A 311 -3.13 -18.63 0.84
CA VAL A 311 -4.05 -17.51 1.17
C VAL A 311 -4.09 -17.19 2.67
N LEU A 312 -4.08 -18.22 3.54
CA LEU A 312 -4.03 -18.01 4.99
C LEU A 312 -2.71 -17.35 5.43
N ALA A 313 -1.58 -17.76 4.86
CA ALA A 313 -0.27 -17.16 5.12
C ALA A 313 -0.21 -15.70 4.62
N ALA A 314 -0.75 -15.39 3.44
CA ALA A 314 -0.78 -14.03 2.89
C ALA A 314 -1.66 -13.09 3.75
N LEU A 315 -2.88 -13.53 4.12
CA LEU A 315 -3.77 -12.79 5.00
C LEU A 315 -3.14 -12.56 6.38
N ALA A 316 -2.56 -13.59 6.99
CA ALA A 316 -1.89 -13.47 8.28
C ALA A 316 -0.67 -12.53 8.21
N THR A 317 0.08 -12.54 7.10
CA THR A 317 1.21 -11.61 6.85
C THR A 317 0.72 -10.16 6.78
N ALA A 318 -0.33 -9.90 5.99
CA ALA A 318 -0.93 -8.57 5.89
C ALA A 318 -1.45 -8.08 7.24
N LEU A 319 -2.21 -8.90 7.98
CA LEU A 319 -2.74 -8.54 9.31
C LEU A 319 -1.64 -8.27 10.33
N ALA A 320 -0.59 -9.10 10.37
CA ALA A 320 0.57 -8.89 11.25
C ALA A 320 1.28 -7.57 10.96
N LEU A 321 1.45 -7.23 9.68
CA LEU A 321 2.09 -5.98 9.25
C LEU A 321 1.21 -4.75 9.51
N MET A 322 -0.11 -4.83 9.30
CA MET A 322 -1.02 -3.75 9.65
C MET A 322 -1.02 -3.47 11.16
N ASP A 323 -1.03 -4.52 12.00
CA ASP A 323 -0.88 -4.32 13.45
C ASP A 323 0.54 -3.83 13.82
N ALA A 324 1.58 -4.18 13.08
CA ALA A 324 2.91 -3.58 13.24
C ALA A 324 2.88 -2.08 12.97
N VAL A 325 2.24 -1.63 11.89
CA VAL A 325 2.03 -0.21 11.58
C VAL A 325 1.21 0.48 12.67
N ARG A 326 0.15 -0.15 13.21
CA ARG A 326 -0.60 0.39 14.37
C ARG A 326 0.31 0.64 15.56
N GLN A 327 1.16 -0.32 15.94
CA GLN A 327 2.09 -0.14 17.06
C GLN A 327 3.14 0.95 16.79
N LEU A 328 3.61 1.08 15.55
CA LEU A 328 4.53 2.16 15.14
C LEU A 328 3.87 3.55 15.14
N ASN A 329 2.55 3.63 14.96
CA ASN A 329 1.77 4.87 15.10
C ASN A 329 1.50 5.24 16.56
N PHE A 330 1.32 4.24 17.45
CA PHE A 330 1.22 4.49 18.90
C PHE A 330 2.55 4.88 19.53
N HIS A 331 3.68 4.48 18.93
CA HIS A 331 5.02 4.75 19.43
C HIS A 331 5.84 5.40 18.32
N THR A 332 5.80 6.73 18.26
CA THR A 332 6.49 7.57 17.27
C THR A 332 8.01 7.43 17.32
N ALA A 333 8.67 7.58 16.18
CA ALA A 333 10.13 7.48 16.08
C ALA A 333 10.83 8.66 16.77
N ARG A 334 11.88 8.37 17.55
CA ARG A 334 12.74 9.40 18.16
C ARG A 334 13.82 9.90 17.19
N SER A 335 14.20 9.10 16.19
CA SER A 335 15.24 9.45 15.22
C SER A 335 14.83 9.24 13.76
N SER A 336 15.43 10.01 12.85
CA SER A 336 15.23 9.86 11.40
C SER A 336 15.78 8.52 10.86
N THR A 337 16.75 7.91 11.55
CA THR A 337 17.31 6.60 11.23
C THR A 337 16.36 5.48 11.62
N GLU A 338 15.81 5.52 12.84
CA GLU A 338 14.77 4.59 13.30
C GLU A 338 13.53 4.62 12.41
N ARG A 339 13.07 5.84 12.04
CA ARG A 339 11.98 6.03 11.09
C ARG A 339 12.29 5.40 9.74
N ARG A 340 13.45 5.66 9.15
CA ARG A 340 13.83 5.05 7.85
C ARG A 340 13.96 3.52 7.93
N LEU A 341 14.68 2.98 8.91
CA LEU A 341 14.98 1.54 8.99
C LEU A 341 13.85 0.68 9.57
N THR A 342 12.82 1.29 10.18
CA THR A 342 11.65 0.56 10.71
C THR A 342 10.37 0.88 9.92
N ASP A 343 10.06 2.15 9.66
CA ASP A 343 8.82 2.52 8.96
C ASP A 343 8.89 2.30 7.44
N ALA A 344 10.08 2.35 6.83
CA ALA A 344 10.21 1.98 5.42
C ALA A 344 10.04 0.48 5.24
N THR A 345 10.73 -0.34 6.05
CA THR A 345 10.61 -1.80 6.02
C THR A 345 9.18 -2.26 6.30
N ALA A 346 8.61 -1.87 7.45
CA ALA A 346 7.26 -2.29 7.81
C ALA A 346 6.21 -1.73 6.84
N GLY A 347 6.37 -0.48 6.38
CA GLY A 347 5.42 0.14 5.46
C GLY A 347 5.43 -0.46 4.06
N LEU A 348 6.61 -0.58 3.44
CA LEU A 348 6.78 -1.17 2.10
C LEU A 348 6.26 -2.61 2.08
N PHE A 349 6.64 -3.40 3.11
CA PHE A 349 6.18 -4.78 3.24
C PHE A 349 4.66 -4.84 3.46
N ALA A 350 4.07 -3.97 4.28
CA ALA A 350 2.62 -3.94 4.51
C ALA A 350 1.83 -3.63 3.22
N GLY A 351 2.25 -2.63 2.45
CA GLY A 351 1.59 -2.25 1.19
C GLY A 351 1.64 -3.37 0.14
N TRP A 352 2.81 -4.00 -0.01
CA TRP A 352 3.01 -5.13 -0.92
C TRP A 352 2.25 -6.38 -0.46
N ALA A 353 2.28 -6.70 0.84
CA ALA A 353 1.57 -7.86 1.40
C ALA A 353 0.04 -7.72 1.32
N LEU A 354 -0.50 -6.49 1.31
CA LEU A 354 -1.92 -6.25 1.12
C LEU A 354 -2.38 -6.64 -0.30
N VAL A 355 -1.56 -6.31 -1.33
CA VAL A 355 -1.81 -6.77 -2.71
C VAL A 355 -1.64 -8.28 -2.83
N LEU A 356 -0.62 -8.86 -2.20
CA LEU A 356 -0.42 -10.32 -2.16
C LEU A 356 -1.63 -11.05 -1.54
N ALA A 357 -2.18 -10.52 -0.45
CA ALA A 357 -3.35 -11.08 0.22
C ALA A 357 -4.59 -10.99 -0.67
N MET A 358 -4.82 -9.85 -1.33
CA MET A 358 -5.90 -9.68 -2.31
C MET A 358 -5.78 -10.68 -3.48
N ALA A 359 -4.58 -10.83 -4.04
CA ALA A 359 -4.30 -11.78 -5.11
C ALA A 359 -4.54 -13.23 -4.67
N SER A 360 -3.97 -13.63 -3.52
CA SER A 360 -4.13 -15.00 -2.99
C SER A 360 -5.58 -15.33 -2.65
N VAL A 361 -6.38 -14.37 -2.16
CA VAL A 361 -7.83 -14.53 -1.96
C VAL A 361 -8.55 -14.72 -3.30
N SER A 362 -8.24 -13.90 -4.32
CA SER A 362 -8.85 -14.04 -5.64
C SER A 362 -8.53 -15.38 -6.31
N VAL A 363 -7.29 -15.85 -6.20
CA VAL A 363 -6.83 -17.16 -6.67
C VAL A 363 -7.60 -18.27 -5.95
N TRP A 364 -7.61 -18.24 -4.61
CA TRP A 364 -8.29 -19.27 -3.81
C TRP A 364 -9.81 -19.33 -4.10
N LEU A 365 -10.49 -18.18 -4.18
CA LEU A 365 -11.92 -18.13 -4.52
C LEU A 365 -12.22 -18.68 -5.92
N THR A 366 -11.33 -18.44 -6.88
CA THR A 366 -11.48 -18.92 -8.26
C THR A 366 -11.21 -20.43 -8.34
N ALA A 367 -10.19 -20.92 -7.64
CA ALA A 367 -9.86 -22.34 -7.56
C ALA A 367 -10.98 -23.15 -6.88
N VAL A 368 -11.53 -22.68 -5.75
CA VAL A 368 -12.69 -23.33 -5.10
C VAL A 368 -13.96 -23.21 -5.95
N GLY A 369 -13.98 -22.34 -6.96
CA GLY A 369 -15.09 -22.20 -7.90
C GLY A 369 -16.35 -21.60 -7.29
N ILE A 370 -16.22 -20.79 -6.23
CA ILE A 370 -17.36 -20.17 -5.54
C ILE A 370 -18.07 -19.23 -6.50
N ARG A 371 -19.32 -19.58 -6.87
CA ARG A 371 -20.18 -18.78 -7.75
C ARG A 371 -21.48 -18.49 -7.03
N ILE A 372 -21.81 -17.21 -6.90
CA ILE A 372 -23.10 -16.77 -6.39
C ILE A 372 -24.06 -16.69 -7.59
N PRO A 373 -25.21 -17.39 -7.57
CA PRO A 373 -26.12 -17.39 -8.71
C PRO A 373 -26.61 -15.97 -9.01
N GLY A 374 -26.54 -15.58 -10.28
CA GLY A 374 -26.98 -14.27 -10.77
C GLY A 374 -25.96 -13.12 -10.66
N VAL A 375 -24.78 -13.31 -10.05
CA VAL A 375 -23.77 -12.25 -9.92
C VAL A 375 -22.49 -12.62 -10.68
N PRO A 376 -22.03 -11.81 -11.67
CA PRO A 376 -20.77 -12.06 -12.37
C PRO A 376 -19.54 -11.87 -11.48
N ALA A 377 -18.39 -12.40 -11.91
CA ALA A 377 -17.14 -12.32 -11.13
C ALA A 377 -16.56 -10.89 -11.02
N LEU A 378 -16.86 -10.01 -11.98
CA LEU A 378 -16.30 -8.66 -12.07
C LEU A 378 -16.66 -7.76 -10.86
N PRO A 379 -17.93 -7.63 -10.42
CA PRO A 379 -18.28 -6.93 -9.18
C PRO A 379 -17.49 -7.40 -7.95
N TRP A 380 -17.29 -8.71 -7.78
CA TRP A 380 -16.53 -9.25 -6.65
C TRP A 380 -15.04 -8.88 -6.71
N ALA A 381 -14.44 -8.89 -7.91
CA ALA A 381 -13.09 -8.39 -8.12
C ALA A 381 -12.99 -6.89 -7.79
N LEU A 382 -13.95 -6.07 -8.24
CA LEU A 382 -13.97 -4.63 -7.93
C LEU A 382 -14.18 -4.35 -6.44
N ILE A 383 -14.99 -5.13 -5.73
CA ILE A 383 -15.16 -5.03 -4.26
C ILE A 383 -13.85 -5.38 -3.53
N GLY A 384 -13.17 -6.46 -3.92
CA GLY A 384 -11.88 -6.85 -3.35
C GLY A 384 -10.79 -5.81 -3.59
N LEU A 385 -10.75 -5.26 -4.81
CA LEU A 385 -9.86 -4.17 -5.19
C LEU A 385 -10.14 -2.88 -4.39
N LEU A 386 -11.41 -2.47 -4.28
CA LEU A 386 -11.83 -1.32 -3.49
C LEU A 386 -11.45 -1.47 -2.02
N LEU A 387 -11.66 -2.66 -1.43
CA LEU A 387 -11.26 -2.96 -0.05
C LEU A 387 -9.74 -2.85 0.13
N CYS A 388 -8.95 -3.39 -0.81
CA CYS A 388 -7.50 -3.28 -0.81
C CYS A 388 -7.02 -1.82 -0.89
N ILE A 389 -7.59 -1.03 -1.81
CA ILE A 389 -7.33 0.41 -1.95
C ILE A 389 -7.72 1.16 -0.68
N TRP A 390 -8.88 0.87 -0.08
CA TRP A 390 -9.39 1.55 1.11
C TRP A 390 -8.53 1.26 2.34
N VAL A 391 -8.17 0.00 2.60
CA VAL A 391 -7.24 -0.37 3.70
C VAL A 391 -5.88 0.27 3.46
N GLY A 392 -5.37 0.23 2.21
CA GLY A 392 -4.13 0.86 1.82
C GLY A 392 -4.11 2.37 2.04
N ALA A 393 -5.15 3.08 1.61
CA ALA A 393 -5.34 4.51 1.83
C ALA A 393 -5.39 4.84 3.33
N PHE A 394 -6.23 4.14 4.10
CA PHE A 394 -6.38 4.35 5.53
C PHE A 394 -5.04 4.22 6.27
N TYR A 395 -4.28 3.15 6.02
CA TYR A 395 -2.99 2.92 6.67
C TYR A 395 -1.86 3.82 6.17
N SER A 396 -1.78 4.09 4.86
CA SER A 396 -0.78 5.00 4.29
C SER A 396 -0.97 6.44 4.76
N MET A 397 -2.21 6.89 5.02
CA MET A 397 -2.45 8.19 5.62
C MET A 397 -1.90 8.31 7.05
N THR A 398 -1.84 7.25 7.85
CA THR A 398 -1.54 7.34 9.30
C THR A 398 -0.26 8.09 9.67
N GLU A 399 -0.22 8.63 10.90
CA GLU A 399 0.87 9.46 11.43
C GLU A 399 1.13 10.67 10.52
N ARG A 400 2.33 10.79 9.95
CA ARG A 400 2.81 11.87 9.06
C ARG A 400 2.61 11.58 7.56
N GLY A 401 1.87 10.54 7.20
CA GLY A 401 1.79 10.02 5.83
C GLY A 401 2.94 9.04 5.53
N ARG A 402 2.62 7.74 5.58
CA ARG A 402 3.54 6.61 5.37
C ARG A 402 3.64 6.25 3.88
N ILE A 403 4.34 7.08 3.12
CA ILE A 403 4.56 6.92 1.67
C ILE A 403 5.09 5.54 1.26
N THR A 404 5.80 4.84 2.15
CA THR A 404 6.30 3.48 1.92
C THR A 404 5.18 2.44 1.75
N ILE A 405 4.06 2.60 2.45
CA ILE A 405 2.85 1.76 2.25
C ILE A 405 2.25 2.02 0.87
N ALA A 406 2.11 3.30 0.50
CA ALA A 406 1.59 3.70 -0.80
C ALA A 406 2.50 3.23 -1.97
N MET A 407 3.82 3.23 -1.79
CA MET A 407 4.78 2.68 -2.77
C MET A 407 4.64 1.16 -2.92
N GLY A 408 4.54 0.41 -1.81
CA GLY A 408 4.40 -1.05 -1.86
C GLY A 408 3.08 -1.49 -2.51
N LEU A 409 1.98 -0.81 -2.19
CA LEU A 409 0.68 -1.03 -2.83
C LEU A 409 0.69 -0.57 -4.29
N GLY A 410 1.23 0.62 -4.58
CA GLY A 410 1.30 1.18 -5.93
C GLY A 410 2.10 0.30 -6.89
N TRP A 411 3.19 -0.32 -6.43
CA TRP A 411 3.91 -1.34 -7.20
C TRP A 411 3.02 -2.54 -7.58
N GLY A 412 2.25 -3.06 -6.61
CA GLY A 412 1.35 -4.17 -6.87
C GLY A 412 0.18 -3.82 -7.79
N MET A 413 -0.41 -2.64 -7.61
CA MET A 413 -1.47 -2.14 -8.50
C MET A 413 -0.95 -1.85 -9.91
N PHE A 414 0.29 -1.38 -10.07
CA PHE A 414 0.91 -1.19 -11.38
C PHE A 414 1.06 -2.51 -12.14
N TRP A 415 1.59 -3.55 -11.49
CA TRP A 415 1.70 -4.88 -12.10
C TRP A 415 0.37 -5.64 -12.24
N LEU A 416 -0.71 -5.16 -11.60
CA LEU A 416 -2.07 -5.65 -11.85
C LEU A 416 -2.67 -5.13 -13.17
N ILE A 417 -2.19 -4.00 -13.71
CA ILE A 417 -2.75 -3.40 -14.94
C ILE A 417 -2.46 -4.28 -16.17
N PHE A 418 -1.22 -4.76 -16.32
CA PHE A 418 -0.77 -5.47 -17.52
C PHE A 418 -1.60 -6.71 -17.88
N PRO A 419 -1.82 -7.70 -16.98
CA PRO A 419 -2.62 -8.89 -17.34
C PRO A 419 -4.08 -8.53 -17.65
N ARG A 420 -4.62 -7.44 -17.11
CA ARG A 420 -6.00 -7.00 -17.41
C ARG A 420 -6.16 -6.32 -18.76
N LEU A 421 -5.05 -5.96 -19.42
CA LEU A 421 -5.05 -5.32 -20.74
C LEU A 421 -4.41 -6.19 -21.83
N LEU A 422 -3.52 -7.12 -21.47
CA LEU A 422 -2.67 -7.84 -22.42
C LEU A 422 -2.84 -9.37 -22.43
N SER A 423 -3.52 -9.98 -21.45
CA SER A 423 -3.79 -11.43 -21.44
C SER A 423 -5.27 -11.75 -21.70
N ASP A 424 -5.57 -13.03 -21.95
CA ASP A 424 -6.91 -13.50 -22.30
C ASP A 424 -7.99 -13.16 -21.26
N LEU A 425 -7.61 -13.00 -19.98
CA LEU A 425 -8.52 -12.58 -18.91
C LEU A 425 -8.57 -11.04 -18.78
N THR A 426 -8.97 -10.39 -19.88
CA THR A 426 -9.10 -8.94 -19.97
C THR A 426 -10.16 -8.39 -19.00
N SER A 427 -9.87 -7.23 -18.39
CA SER A 427 -10.84 -6.50 -17.57
C SER A 427 -10.42 -5.03 -17.43
N VAL A 428 -10.86 -4.21 -18.37
CA VAL A 428 -10.60 -2.76 -18.40
C VAL A 428 -11.03 -2.07 -17.10
N GLY A 429 -12.16 -2.50 -16.50
CA GLY A 429 -12.63 -1.97 -15.22
C GLY A 429 -11.68 -2.23 -14.05
N VAL A 430 -11.06 -3.41 -13.97
CA VAL A 430 -10.05 -3.72 -12.95
C VAL A 430 -8.74 -2.96 -13.23
N ALA A 431 -8.33 -2.84 -14.51
CA ALA A 431 -7.15 -2.07 -14.90
C ALA A 431 -7.27 -0.58 -14.50
N ILE A 432 -8.38 0.06 -14.85
CA ILE A 432 -8.68 1.46 -14.49
C ILE A 432 -8.78 1.60 -12.96
N GLY A 433 -9.49 0.68 -12.29
CA GLY A 433 -9.61 0.68 -10.83
C GLY A 433 -8.26 0.58 -10.11
N ALA A 434 -7.34 -0.25 -10.62
CA ALA A 434 -5.99 -0.40 -10.06
C ALA A 434 -5.14 0.87 -10.30
N ALA A 435 -5.18 1.42 -11.52
CA ALA A 435 -4.47 2.66 -11.87
C ALA A 435 -4.95 3.86 -11.03
N MET A 436 -6.27 4.09 -10.97
CA MET A 436 -6.88 5.13 -10.16
C MET A 436 -6.63 4.89 -8.66
N GLY A 437 -6.73 3.64 -8.20
CA GLY A 437 -6.46 3.26 -6.81
C GLY A 437 -5.04 3.59 -6.38
N ALA A 438 -4.04 3.22 -7.18
CA ALA A 438 -2.63 3.56 -6.95
C ALA A 438 -2.43 5.08 -6.89
N PHE A 439 -2.98 5.80 -7.86
CA PHE A 439 -2.87 7.26 -7.96
C PHE A 439 -3.51 7.97 -6.75
N ILE A 440 -4.72 7.58 -6.38
CA ILE A 440 -5.46 8.13 -5.22
C ILE A 440 -4.69 7.87 -3.91
N VAL A 441 -4.20 6.65 -3.69
CA VAL A 441 -3.45 6.29 -2.46
C VAL A 441 -2.16 7.11 -2.36
N ILE A 442 -1.40 7.25 -3.46
CA ILE A 442 -0.17 8.05 -3.49
C ILE A 442 -0.47 9.53 -3.27
N LEU A 443 -1.42 10.12 -4.02
CA LEU A 443 -1.80 11.52 -3.87
C LEU A 443 -2.31 11.84 -2.47
N ALA A 444 -3.16 11.01 -1.90
CA ALA A 444 -3.73 11.25 -0.58
C ALA A 444 -2.67 11.14 0.53
N THR A 445 -1.68 10.25 0.35
CA THR A 445 -0.52 10.15 1.26
C THR A 445 0.38 11.37 1.17
N GLU A 446 0.75 11.82 -0.03
CA GLU A 446 1.57 13.03 -0.21
C GLU A 446 0.81 14.31 0.18
N SER A 447 -0.49 14.41 -0.07
CA SER A 447 -1.33 15.52 0.40
C SER A 447 -1.32 15.62 1.93
N ARG A 448 -1.55 14.52 2.65
CA ARG A 448 -1.47 14.51 4.13
C ARG A 448 -0.07 14.84 4.63
N ARG A 449 0.97 14.28 3.99
CA ARG A 449 2.38 14.58 4.30
C ARG A 449 2.72 16.06 4.06
N HIS A 450 2.18 16.68 3.00
CA HIS A 450 2.34 18.10 2.71
C HIS A 450 1.62 18.98 3.74
N ARG A 451 0.34 18.70 4.07
CA ARG A 451 -0.43 19.41 5.11
C ARG A 451 0.36 19.44 6.43
N ILE A 452 0.83 18.29 6.89
CA ILE A 452 1.54 18.15 8.17
C ILE A 452 2.90 18.87 8.15
N ASN A 453 3.71 18.70 7.09
CA ASN A 453 4.99 19.42 6.96
C ASN A 453 4.82 20.94 6.86
N HIS A 454 3.74 21.41 6.22
CA HIS A 454 3.43 22.84 6.11
C HIS A 454 3.05 23.41 7.49
N ALA A 455 2.22 22.69 8.24
CA ALA A 455 1.85 23.04 9.61
C ALA A 455 3.03 23.11 10.56
N GLU A 456 3.88 22.06 10.59
CA GLU A 456 5.11 22.04 11.39
C GLU A 456 6.00 23.26 11.08
N ARG A 457 6.07 23.69 9.81
CA ARG A 457 6.80 24.89 9.40
C ARG A 457 6.10 26.19 9.83
N ARG A 458 4.77 26.31 9.73
CA ARG A 458 4.02 27.49 10.22
C ARG A 458 4.21 27.68 11.72
N ALA A 459 4.04 26.61 12.50
CA ALA A 459 4.27 26.58 13.94
C ALA A 459 5.71 26.99 14.31
N ALA A 460 6.72 26.41 13.64
CA ALA A 460 8.13 26.77 13.86
C ALA A 460 8.48 28.22 13.48
N MET A 461 7.63 28.90 12.71
CA MET A 461 7.77 30.32 12.36
C MET A 461 6.91 31.25 13.24
N GLY A 462 6.22 30.74 14.27
CA GLY A 462 5.33 31.53 15.12
C GLY A 462 4.16 32.15 14.34
N ARG A 463 3.66 31.46 13.32
CA ARG A 463 2.50 31.90 12.53
C ARG A 463 1.25 31.14 12.95
N PRO A 464 0.06 31.76 12.90
CA PRO A 464 -1.19 31.11 13.26
C PRO A 464 -1.40 29.83 12.45
N VAL A 465 -1.83 28.77 13.11
CA VAL A 465 -2.03 27.44 12.52
C VAL A 465 -3.52 27.14 12.49
N GLU A 466 -4.19 27.62 11.45
CA GLU A 466 -5.61 27.30 11.18
C GLU A 466 -5.86 25.79 11.26
N ASP A 467 -6.98 25.43 11.89
CA ASP A 467 -7.31 24.08 12.36
C ASP A 467 -7.03 22.96 11.36
N ILE A 468 -6.30 21.95 11.83
CA ILE A 468 -5.98 20.76 11.06
C ILE A 468 -6.86 19.61 11.51
N ILE A 469 -8.08 19.63 11.01
CA ILE A 469 -9.03 18.51 11.05
C ILE A 469 -8.81 17.60 9.82
#